data_AF-A0A5S4YNN3-F1
#
_entry.id   AF-A0A5S4YNN3-F1
#
_cell.length_a   1.000
_cell.length_b   1.000
_cell.length_c   1.000
_cell.angle_alpha   90.00
_cell.angle_beta   90.00
_cell.angle_gamma   90.00
#
_symmetry.space_group_name_H-M   'P 1'
#
loop_
_entity.id
_entity.type
_entity.pdbx_description
1 polymer ?
#
loop_
_entity_poly.entity_id
_entity_poly.type
_entity_poly.pdbx_seq_one_letter_code
_entity_poly.pdbx_strand_id
1 'polypeptide(L)'
;MRMASPSIVPNDRLDKDFYLVLEDFRSGAAFRETDEGIDYSTLIEDLLRGEYDQVLRVVAFNPAEGWSRDASEDVARELERRIGTEGREISDALQDFIESQVGRRIGVQLPLPLQL
;
A
#
# COMPACT_ATOMS: atom_id res chain seq x y z
N MET A 1 -16.72 -41.57 -10.52
CA MET A 1 -16.69 -40.10 -10.36
C MET A 1 -16.45 -39.49 -11.73
N ARG A 2 -17.33 -38.60 -12.21
CA ARG A 2 -17.05 -37.79 -13.40
C ARG A 2 -16.14 -36.64 -12.96
N MET A 3 -14.90 -36.60 -13.42
CA MET A 3 -14.07 -35.40 -13.32
C MET A 3 -14.50 -34.47 -14.45
N ALA A 4 -15.06 -33.32 -14.10
CA ALA A 4 -15.29 -32.26 -15.07
C ALA A 4 -13.94 -31.62 -15.43
N SER A 5 -13.74 -31.34 -16.71
CA SER A 5 -12.57 -30.59 -17.17
C SER A 5 -12.61 -29.17 -16.58
N PRO A 6 -11.48 -28.60 -16.15
CA PRO A 6 -11.44 -27.21 -15.71
C PRO A 6 -11.90 -26.28 -16.84
N SER A 7 -12.59 -25.20 -16.47
CA SER A 7 -13.07 -24.20 -17.43
C SER A 7 -11.91 -23.60 -18.22
N ILE A 8 -12.07 -23.48 -19.54
CA ILE A 8 -11.12 -22.77 -20.41
C ILE A 8 -11.46 -21.29 -20.55
N VAL A 9 -12.62 -20.87 -20.04
CA VAL A 9 -12.95 -19.44 -19.89
C VAL A 9 -11.96 -18.90 -18.87
N PRO A 10 -11.15 -17.88 -19.21
CA PRO A 10 -10.36 -17.18 -18.22
C PRO A 10 -11.34 -16.73 -17.15
N ASN A 11 -11.21 -17.30 -15.96
CA ASN A 11 -11.91 -16.78 -14.81
C ASN A 11 -11.50 -15.31 -14.74
N ASP A 12 -12.46 -14.42 -14.66
CA ASP A 12 -12.41 -12.95 -14.63
C ASP A 12 -11.64 -12.39 -13.42
N ARG A 13 -10.67 -13.16 -12.92
CA ARG A 13 -9.73 -12.89 -11.83
C ARG A 13 -8.90 -11.63 -12.03
N LEU A 14 -8.77 -11.17 -13.28
CA LEU A 14 -8.08 -9.93 -13.63
C LEU A 14 -9.01 -8.72 -13.68
N ASP A 15 -10.32 -8.90 -13.51
CA ASP A 15 -11.31 -7.82 -13.41
C ASP A 15 -11.34 -7.25 -11.99
N LYS A 16 -10.19 -6.67 -11.60
CA LYS A 16 -9.99 -5.99 -10.33
C LYS A 16 -8.75 -5.12 -10.38
N ASP A 17 -8.65 -4.25 -9.39
CA ASP A 17 -7.47 -3.43 -9.17
C ASP A 17 -6.40 -4.25 -8.46
N PHE A 18 -5.18 -4.15 -8.97
CA PHE A 18 -3.97 -4.73 -8.39
C PHE A 18 -3.06 -3.62 -7.92
N TYR A 19 -2.27 -3.92 -6.89
CA TYR A 19 -1.32 -3.00 -6.30
C TYR A 19 0.05 -3.67 -6.22
N LEU A 20 1.07 -3.03 -6.78
CA LEU A 20 2.46 -3.48 -6.67
C LEU A 20 3.25 -2.45 -5.88
N VAL A 21 4.06 -2.94 -4.96
CA VAL A 21 4.93 -2.11 -4.14
C VAL A 21 6.35 -2.21 -4.66
N LEU A 22 6.93 -1.07 -5.03
CA LEU A 22 8.35 -0.93 -5.32
C LEU A 22 9.07 -0.68 -4.00
N GLU A 23 10.01 -1.54 -3.64
CA GLU A 23 10.83 -1.41 -2.44
C GLU A 23 12.31 -1.21 -2.78
N ASP A 24 13.04 -0.55 -1.88
CA ASP A 24 14.49 -0.49 -1.93
C ASP A 24 15.13 -1.65 -1.16
N PHE A 25 15.61 -2.65 -1.89
CA PHE A 25 16.37 -3.75 -1.31
C PHE A 25 17.86 -3.43 -1.32
N ARG A 26 18.67 -4.20 -0.57
CA ARG A 26 20.14 -4.07 -0.59
C ARG A 26 20.75 -4.23 -2.00
N SER A 27 20.06 -4.93 -2.90
CA SER A 27 20.44 -5.13 -4.29
C SER A 27 19.91 -4.06 -5.25
N GLY A 28 19.22 -3.04 -4.73
CA GLY A 28 18.53 -2.00 -5.47
C GLY A 28 17.01 -2.18 -5.53
N ALA A 29 16.35 -1.21 -6.14
CA ALA A 29 14.90 -1.14 -6.21
C ALA A 29 14.28 -2.29 -7.03
N ALA A 30 13.28 -2.97 -6.47
CA ALA A 30 12.53 -4.02 -7.15
C ALA A 30 11.07 -4.07 -6.68
N PHE A 31 10.18 -4.59 -7.53
CA PHE A 31 8.81 -4.87 -7.12
C PHE A 31 8.80 -6.06 -6.16
N ARG A 32 8.15 -5.87 -5.01
CA ARG A 32 7.89 -6.91 -4.03
C ARG A 32 7.01 -7.99 -4.66
N GLU A 33 7.32 -9.26 -4.38
CA GLU A 33 6.42 -10.35 -4.73
C GLU A 33 5.08 -10.15 -4.02
N THR A 34 3.99 -10.16 -4.77
CA THR A 34 2.64 -9.81 -4.29
C THR A 34 1.71 -10.97 -4.62
N ASP A 35 0.94 -11.42 -3.61
CA ASP A 35 -0.12 -12.40 -3.84
C ASP A 35 -1.24 -11.80 -4.69
N GLU A 36 -1.77 -12.57 -5.64
CA GLU A 36 -2.83 -12.12 -6.54
C GLU A 36 -4.06 -11.60 -5.78
N GLY A 37 -4.34 -12.12 -4.59
CA GLY A 37 -5.48 -11.80 -3.74
C GLY A 37 -5.37 -10.49 -2.96
N ILE A 38 -4.21 -9.82 -2.94
CA ILE A 38 -4.04 -8.56 -2.20
C ILE A 38 -4.87 -7.45 -2.86
N ASP A 39 -5.85 -6.97 -2.10
CA ASP A 39 -6.65 -5.81 -2.44
C ASP A 39 -6.14 -4.55 -1.72
N TYR A 40 -6.79 -3.41 -1.98
CA TYR A 40 -6.39 -2.14 -1.38
C TYR A 40 -6.39 -2.16 0.15
N SER A 41 -7.41 -2.79 0.77
CA SER A 41 -7.51 -2.78 2.23
C SER A 41 -6.42 -3.64 2.85
N THR A 42 -6.13 -4.79 2.24
CA THR A 42 -5.07 -5.71 2.66
C THR A 42 -3.70 -5.06 2.53
N LEU A 43 -3.43 -4.40 1.39
CA LEU A 43 -2.20 -3.62 1.19
C LEU A 43 -1.99 -2.59 2.30
N ILE A 44 -3.03 -1.81 2.63
CA ILE A 44 -2.96 -0.79 3.68
C ILE A 44 -2.68 -1.44 5.06
N GLU A 45 -3.33 -2.55 5.37
CA GLU A 45 -3.07 -3.27 6.62
C GLU A 45 -1.65 -3.82 6.70
N ASP A 46 -1.13 -4.39 5.63
CA ASP A 46 0.21 -4.97 5.58
C ASP A 46 1.30 -3.89 5.66
N LEU A 47 1.09 -2.74 5.02
CA LEU A 47 1.93 -1.55 5.20
C LEU A 47 1.93 -1.10 6.67
N LEU A 48 0.77 -1.02 7.32
CA LEU A 48 0.65 -0.67 8.74
C LEU A 48 1.21 -1.74 9.69
N ARG A 49 1.30 -3.00 9.26
CA ARG A 49 1.95 -4.09 10.01
C ARG A 49 3.47 -4.11 9.84
N GLY A 50 4.00 -3.38 8.86
CA GLY A 50 5.42 -3.35 8.56
C GLY A 50 5.89 -4.56 7.76
N GLU A 51 5.03 -5.16 6.93
CA GLU A 51 5.40 -6.27 6.03
C GLU A 51 6.28 -5.81 4.84
N TYR A 52 6.51 -4.49 4.74
CA TYR A 52 7.36 -3.81 3.78
C TYR A 52 8.43 -3.01 4.54
N ASP A 53 9.67 -3.09 4.07
CA ASP A 53 10.86 -2.53 4.73
C ASP A 53 11.11 -1.07 4.30
N GLN A 54 11.14 -0.79 2.99
CA GLN A 54 11.50 0.53 2.42
C GLN A 54 10.69 0.80 1.16
N VAL A 55 9.47 1.31 1.34
CA VAL A 55 8.55 1.58 0.23
C VAL A 55 8.97 2.83 -0.53
N LEU A 56 9.15 2.69 -1.85
CA LEU A 56 9.48 3.79 -2.74
C LEU A 56 8.25 4.27 -3.52
N ARG A 57 7.39 3.34 -3.95
CA ARG A 57 6.23 3.63 -4.80
C ARG A 57 5.19 2.53 -4.69
N VAL A 58 3.92 2.90 -4.80
CA VAL A 58 2.82 1.96 -5.03
C VAL A 58 2.24 2.23 -6.41
N VAL A 59 2.21 1.20 -7.26
CA VAL A 59 1.60 1.27 -8.60
C VAL A 59 0.30 0.50 -8.56
N ALA A 60 -0.80 1.17 -8.93
CA ALA A 60 -2.08 0.53 -9.14
C ALA A 60 -2.27 0.24 -10.63
N PHE A 61 -2.91 -0.88 -10.96
CA PHE A 61 -3.30 -1.17 -12.33
C PHE A 61 -4.53 -2.07 -12.38
N ASN A 62 -5.29 -1.96 -13.46
CA ASN A 62 -6.42 -2.83 -13.75
C ASN A 62 -6.30 -3.32 -15.21
N PRO A 63 -5.98 -4.62 -15.42
CA PRO A 63 -5.84 -5.18 -16.76
C PRO A 63 -7.14 -5.21 -17.57
N ALA A 64 -8.29 -5.40 -16.90
CA ALA A 64 -9.59 -5.47 -17.58
C ALA A 64 -10.04 -4.09 -18.09
N GLU A 65 -9.77 -3.03 -17.31
CA GLU A 65 -10.07 -1.65 -17.67
C GLU A 65 -8.96 -0.96 -18.48
N GLY A 66 -7.76 -1.56 -18.54
CA GLY A 66 -6.66 -1.11 -19.39
C GLY A 66 -5.91 0.12 -18.86
N TRP A 67 -5.83 0.30 -17.53
CA TRP A 67 -5.12 1.41 -16.92
C TRP A 67 -4.02 0.99 -15.94
N SER A 68 -3.06 1.89 -15.74
CA SER A 68 -2.07 1.85 -14.66
C SER A 68 -1.77 3.28 -14.21
N ARG A 69 -1.51 3.48 -12.91
CA ARG A 69 -1.17 4.78 -12.32
C ARG A 69 -0.26 4.64 -11.10
N ASP A 70 0.48 5.70 -10.81
CA ASP A 70 1.11 5.86 -9.51
C ASP A 70 0.02 6.15 -8.46
N ALA A 71 -0.06 5.30 -7.44
CA ALA A 71 -1.04 5.36 -6.36
C ALA A 71 -0.40 5.74 -5.01
N SER A 72 0.88 6.14 -5.01
CA SER A 72 1.66 6.36 -3.78
C SER A 72 1.05 7.44 -2.90
N GLU A 73 0.61 8.56 -3.49
CA GLU A 73 -0.04 9.64 -2.72
C GLU A 73 -1.39 9.21 -2.14
N ASP A 74 -2.22 8.51 -2.93
CA ASP A 74 -3.52 8.00 -2.49
C ASP A 74 -3.35 7.05 -1.29
N VAL A 75 -2.39 6.12 -1.39
CA VAL A 75 -2.03 5.18 -0.31
C VAL A 75 -1.51 5.92 0.92
N ALA A 76 -0.59 6.86 0.74
CA ALA A 76 -0.02 7.64 1.85
C ALA A 76 -1.10 8.42 2.62
N ARG A 77 -2.08 9.00 1.91
CA ARG A 77 -3.22 9.71 2.53
C ARG A 77 -4.11 8.77 3.34
N GLU A 78 -4.38 7.56 2.84
CA GLU A 78 -5.17 6.59 3.60
C GLU A 78 -4.42 6.06 4.83
N LEU A 79 -3.12 5.78 4.70
CA LEU A 79 -2.26 5.41 5.83
C LEU A 79 -2.29 6.48 6.91
N GLU A 80 -2.05 7.74 6.55
CA GLU A 80 -2.09 8.87 7.47
C GLU A 80 -3.44 8.95 8.19
N ARG A 81 -4.55 8.84 7.44
CA ARG A 81 -5.90 8.88 7.99
C ARG A 81 -6.12 7.77 9.03
N ARG A 82 -5.67 6.54 8.75
CA ARG A 82 -5.79 5.40 9.69
C ARG A 82 -4.92 5.60 10.93
N ILE A 83 -3.67 6.03 10.77
CA ILE A 83 -2.76 6.32 11.89
C ILE A 83 -3.37 7.37 12.82
N GLY A 84 -3.89 8.47 12.27
CA GLY A 84 -4.51 9.54 13.05
C GLY A 84 -5.81 9.14 13.77
N THR A 85 -6.53 8.14 13.23
CA THR A 85 -7.77 7.65 13.84
C THR A 85 -7.52 6.59 14.91
N GLU A 86 -6.52 5.73 14.71
CA GLU A 86 -6.26 4.55 15.55
C GLU A 86 -5.11 4.75 16.55
N GLY A 87 -4.32 5.82 16.44
CA GLY A 87 -3.20 6.09 17.35
C GLY A 87 -2.09 5.04 17.27
N ARG A 88 -1.79 4.56 16.07
CA ARG A 88 -0.86 3.46 15.82
C ARG A 88 0.58 3.96 15.83
N GLU A 89 1.47 3.24 16.52
CA GLU A 89 2.90 3.36 16.30
C GLU A 89 3.27 2.73 14.95
N ILE A 90 4.12 3.41 14.18
CA ILE A 90 4.59 2.97 12.86
C ILE A 90 6.10 3.02 12.79
N SER A 91 6.69 2.30 11.84
CA SER A 91 8.13 2.36 11.59
C SER A 91 8.54 3.72 10.99
N ASP A 92 9.78 4.13 11.25
CA ASP A 92 10.38 5.34 10.63
C ASP A 92 10.31 5.27 9.10
N ALA A 93 10.52 4.09 8.54
CA ALA A 93 10.44 3.85 7.10
C ALA A 93 9.05 4.14 6.51
N LEU A 94 7.99 3.70 7.20
CA LEU A 94 6.62 3.97 6.77
C LEU A 94 6.29 5.46 6.93
N GLN A 95 6.78 6.08 8.00
CA GLN A 95 6.63 7.52 8.20
C GLN A 95 7.31 8.31 7.08
N ASP A 96 8.57 8.00 6.76
CA ASP A 96 9.33 8.65 5.69
C ASP A 96 8.62 8.52 4.34
N PHE A 97 8.09 7.32 4.03
CA PHE A 97 7.28 7.11 2.84
C PHE A 97 6.07 8.05 2.84
N ILE A 98 5.25 8.06 3.89
CA ILE A 98 4.04 8.90 3.96
C ILE A 98 4.41 10.38 3.80
N GLU A 99 5.37 10.88 4.58
CA GLU A 99 5.78 12.28 4.57
C GLU A 99 6.32 12.72 3.19
N SER A 100 7.06 11.84 2.50
CA SER A 100 7.57 12.11 1.16
C SER A 100 6.45 12.27 0.13
N GLN A 101 5.38 11.47 0.23
CA GLN A 101 4.27 11.48 -0.72
C GLN A 101 3.28 12.61 -0.44
N VAL A 102 3.00 12.92 0.83
CA VAL A 102 2.08 14.01 1.19
C VAL A 102 2.74 15.38 1.25
N GLY A 103 4.08 15.43 1.22
CA GLY A 103 4.86 16.66 1.18
C GLY A 103 4.88 17.44 2.51
N ARG A 104 4.56 16.79 3.64
CA ARG A 104 4.58 17.40 4.97
C ARG A 104 4.79 16.34 6.06
N ARG A 105 5.21 16.79 7.24
CA ARG A 105 5.37 15.91 8.40
C ARG A 105 4.01 15.44 8.94
N ILE A 106 4.00 14.22 9.48
CA ILE A 106 2.86 13.64 10.19
C ILE A 106 3.22 13.48 11.68
N GLY A 107 2.23 13.46 12.58
CA GLY A 107 2.50 13.24 14.02
C GLY A 107 3.12 14.42 14.80
N VAL A 108 3.20 15.62 14.23
CA VAL A 108 3.60 16.82 14.98
C VAL A 108 2.45 17.26 15.89
N GLN A 109 2.32 16.63 17.05
CA GLN A 109 1.55 17.21 18.16
C GLN A 109 2.34 18.44 18.64
N LEU A 110 1.90 19.64 18.26
CA LEU A 110 2.40 20.85 18.91
C LEU A 110 2.13 20.70 20.43
N PRO A 111 3.11 20.95 21.31
CA PRO A 111 2.85 20.94 22.74
C PRO A 111 1.70 21.89 23.01
N LEU A 112 0.67 21.40 23.70
CA LEU A 112 -0.44 22.24 24.15
C LEU A 112 0.17 23.46 24.86
N PRO A 113 -0.26 24.70 24.56
CA PRO A 113 0.23 25.85 25.28
C PRO A 113 -0.02 25.62 26.78
N LEU A 114 1.06 25.65 27.56
CA LEU A 114 0.97 25.58 29.02
C LEU A 114 0.01 26.67 29.46
N GLN A 115 -1.14 26.27 30.01
CA GLN A 115 -1.99 27.19 30.74
C GLN A 115 -1.25 27.54 32.04
N LEU A 116 -0.49 28.64 32.00
CA LEU A 116 0.05 29.31 33.17
C LEU A 116 -1.06 30.10 33.88
#